data_AF-A0AAQ6IRJ2-F1
#
_entry.id   AF-A0AAQ6IRJ2-F1
#
_cell.length_a   1.000
_cell.length_b   1.000
_cell.length_c   1.000
_cell.angle_alpha   90.00
_cell.angle_beta   90.00
_cell.angle_gamma   90.00
#
_symmetry.space_group_name_H-M   'P 1'
#
loop_
_entity.id
_entity.type
_entity.pdbx_description
1 polymer ?
#
loop_
_entity_poly.entity_id
_entity_poly.type
_entity_poly.pdbx_seq_one_letter_code
_entity_poly.pdbx_strand_id
1 'polypeptide(L)'
;MKASGSFRETQTSSTNSATFNILKVNFDDEGSYRCQFEKSILIKKLTSPLSDSVRLSVAAASLPKPSISMNPAGEVNWGQDVGITCSISTQLLGGTFILQKTSGSFRENQTSSTNSATFNVHRVDFDKEGLYQCQYQTMISGLDFRSPLSNSVRLSISVHLQKPSISLTSPDGGLVLSPEASQVTRGSSFVITCSINSSYPDGHFFLIFSGSSITSNKSAVDHSASFNFPVAEYKHQGNYSCVYEVTLSTRKFNSTETESISV
;
A
#
# COMPACT_ATOMS: atom_id res chain seq x y z
N MET A 1 -30.79 26.65 -35.72
CA MET A 1 -31.87 25.62 -35.64
C MET A 1 -31.25 24.25 -35.47
N LYS A 2 -31.72 23.47 -34.49
CA LYS A 2 -31.32 22.07 -34.25
C LYS A 2 -32.33 21.12 -34.90
N ALA A 3 -31.86 20.17 -35.72
CA ALA A 3 -32.71 19.19 -36.38
C ALA A 3 -32.90 17.93 -35.52
N SER A 4 -33.71 18.07 -34.46
CA SER A 4 -34.55 17.06 -33.77
C SER A 4 -34.89 17.62 -32.39
N GLY A 5 -36.09 18.21 -32.24
CA GLY A 5 -36.48 19.01 -31.06
C GLY A 5 -36.04 20.47 -31.20
N SER A 6 -36.85 21.29 -31.89
CA SER A 6 -36.48 22.62 -32.39
C SER A 6 -36.23 23.67 -31.29
N PHE A 7 -35.00 23.75 -30.78
CA PHE A 7 -34.51 24.95 -30.09
C PHE A 7 -34.20 26.04 -31.13
N ARG A 8 -34.91 27.18 -31.04
CA ARG A 8 -34.70 28.38 -31.85
C ARG A 8 -34.37 29.54 -30.92
N GLU A 9 -33.13 30.00 -31.01
CA GLU A 9 -32.67 31.20 -30.32
C GLU A 9 -32.58 32.36 -31.31
N THR A 10 -33.02 33.55 -30.89
CA THR A 10 -33.01 34.75 -31.72
C THR A 10 -32.29 35.87 -30.99
N GLN A 11 -31.30 36.48 -31.64
CA GLN A 11 -30.57 37.62 -31.12
C GLN A 11 -30.67 38.78 -32.09
N THR A 12 -31.11 39.94 -31.60
CA THR A 12 -31.09 41.19 -32.36
C THR A 12 -29.67 41.75 -32.36
N SER A 13 -29.13 42.05 -33.54
CA SER A 13 -27.83 42.68 -33.70
C SER A 13 -27.96 43.98 -34.48
N SER A 14 -27.26 45.01 -34.01
CA SER A 14 -27.08 46.28 -34.72
C SER A 14 -25.93 46.22 -35.74
N THR A 15 -25.24 45.08 -35.84
CA THR A 15 -24.11 44.84 -36.74
C THR A 15 -24.43 43.69 -37.72
N ASN A 16 -23.53 43.43 -38.66
CA ASN A 16 -23.67 42.35 -39.64
C ASN A 16 -23.40 40.93 -39.07
N SER A 17 -23.20 40.80 -37.75
CA SER A 17 -22.90 39.53 -37.07
C SER A 17 -23.65 39.41 -35.76
N ALA A 18 -23.94 38.18 -35.34
CA ALA A 18 -24.53 37.86 -34.05
C ALA A 18 -23.76 36.67 -33.44
N THR A 19 -23.64 36.65 -32.11
CA THR A 19 -22.88 35.63 -31.38
C THR A 19 -23.78 34.99 -30.33
N PHE A 20 -23.99 33.68 -30.48
CA PHE A 20 -24.77 32.87 -29.55
C PHE A 20 -23.81 32.13 -28.60
N ASN A 21 -23.97 32.36 -27.30
CA ASN A 21 -23.07 31.80 -26.27
C ASN A 21 -23.76 30.66 -25.53
N ILE A 22 -23.24 29.44 -25.68
CA ILE A 22 -23.64 28.28 -24.86
C ILE A 22 -22.73 28.25 -23.62
N LEU A 23 -23.20 28.84 -22.52
CA LEU A 23 -22.40 28.99 -21.29
C LEU A 23 -22.07 27.66 -20.61
N LYS A 24 -22.95 26.66 -20.75
CA LYS A 24 -22.78 25.33 -20.14
C LYS A 24 -23.23 24.25 -21.12
N VAL A 25 -22.25 23.65 -21.80
CA VAL A 25 -22.48 22.58 -22.78
C VAL A 25 -22.82 21.27 -22.07
N ASN A 26 -23.88 20.61 -22.48
CA ASN A 26 -24.29 19.28 -22.04
C ASN A 26 -24.56 18.36 -23.27
N PHE A 27 -24.90 17.09 -23.05
CA PHE A 27 -25.17 16.16 -24.15
C PHE A 27 -26.41 16.56 -24.99
N ASP A 28 -27.35 17.32 -24.43
CA ASP A 28 -28.49 17.89 -25.15
C ASP A 28 -28.09 19.05 -26.07
N ASP A 29 -26.86 19.56 -26.00
CA ASP A 29 -26.30 20.52 -26.96
C ASP A 29 -25.63 19.82 -28.16
N GLU A 30 -25.44 18.49 -28.12
CA GLU A 30 -24.89 17.79 -29.27
C GLU A 30 -25.85 17.86 -30.46
N GLY A 31 -25.36 18.28 -31.63
CA GLY A 31 -26.18 18.31 -32.83
C GLY A 31 -25.63 19.20 -33.93
N SER A 32 -26.46 19.42 -34.95
CA SER A 32 -26.14 20.31 -36.06
C SER A 32 -26.84 21.67 -35.89
N TYR A 33 -26.06 22.73 -36.02
CA TYR A 33 -26.47 24.12 -35.91
C TYR A 33 -26.38 24.80 -37.27
N ARG A 34 -27.42 25.60 -37.57
CA ARG A 34 -27.52 26.46 -38.74
C ARG A 34 -28.01 27.83 -38.34
N CYS A 35 -27.51 28.86 -39.02
CA CYS A 35 -27.90 30.25 -38.83
C CYS A 35 -28.84 30.71 -39.94
N GLN A 36 -29.73 31.64 -39.60
CA GLN A 36 -30.62 32.32 -40.54
C GLN A 36 -30.77 33.78 -40.10
N PHE A 37 -30.66 34.70 -41.05
CA PHE A 37 -30.92 36.12 -40.83
C PHE A 37 -32.38 36.45 -41.14
N GLU A 38 -33.04 37.21 -40.27
CA GLU A 38 -34.41 37.69 -40.44
C GLU A 38 -34.42 39.22 -40.25
N LYS A 39 -34.98 39.97 -41.22
CA LYS A 39 -35.17 41.42 -41.13
C LYS A 39 -36.61 41.79 -41.46
N SER A 40 -37.22 42.57 -40.58
CA SER A 40 -38.54 43.15 -40.80
C SER A 40 -38.39 44.51 -41.47
N ILE A 41 -38.85 44.65 -42.71
CA ILE A 41 -38.92 45.94 -43.43
C ILE A 41 -40.38 46.18 -43.78
N LEU A 42 -40.95 47.26 -43.25
CA LEU A 42 -42.40 47.53 -43.31
C LEU A 42 -43.20 46.34 -42.73
N ILE A 43 -44.21 45.86 -43.47
CA ILE A 43 -45.09 44.75 -43.10
C ILE A 43 -44.56 43.38 -43.58
N LYS A 44 -43.37 43.33 -44.18
CA LYS A 44 -42.77 42.10 -44.73
C LYS A 44 -41.58 41.65 -43.90
N LYS A 45 -41.53 40.34 -43.64
CA LYS A 45 -40.38 39.64 -43.07
C LYS A 45 -39.54 39.05 -44.19
N LEU A 46 -38.30 39.52 -44.33
CA LEU A 46 -37.31 38.95 -45.24
C LEU A 46 -36.40 37.99 -44.47
N THR A 47 -36.20 36.79 -45.01
CA THR A 47 -35.32 35.78 -44.42
C THR A 47 -34.24 35.37 -45.42
N SER A 48 -33.04 35.13 -44.93
CA SER A 48 -31.97 34.54 -45.73
C SER A 48 -32.17 33.02 -45.88
N PRO A 49 -31.49 32.39 -46.85
CA PRO A 49 -31.25 30.95 -46.81
C PRO A 49 -30.56 30.54 -45.50
N LEU A 50 -30.72 29.27 -45.12
CA LEU A 50 -29.98 28.67 -44.02
C LEU A 50 -28.51 28.54 -44.38
N SER A 51 -27.63 28.78 -43.41
CA SER A 51 -26.20 28.51 -43.58
C SER A 51 -25.92 27.01 -43.73
N ASP A 52 -24.67 26.72 -44.08
CA ASP A 52 -24.10 25.39 -43.89
C ASP A 52 -24.21 24.95 -42.43
N SER A 53 -24.29 23.63 -42.27
CA SER A 53 -24.42 22.97 -40.98
C SER A 53 -23.06 22.91 -40.29
N VAL A 54 -22.98 23.44 -39.07
CA VAL A 54 -21.86 23.20 -38.14
C VAL A 54 -22.29 22.12 -37.17
N ARG A 55 -21.47 21.10 -36.95
CA ARG A 55 -21.78 20.02 -36.00
C ARG A 55 -21.01 20.25 -34.70
N LEU A 56 -21.74 20.38 -33.59
CA LEU A 56 -21.19 20.36 -32.25
C LEU A 56 -21.23 18.93 -31.74
N SER A 57 -20.06 18.37 -31.41
CA SER A 57 -19.92 17.06 -30.74
C SER A 57 -19.49 17.29 -29.30
N VAL A 58 -20.23 16.72 -28.35
CA VAL A 58 -19.93 16.84 -26.92
C VAL A 58 -19.22 15.57 -26.48
N ALA A 59 -17.91 15.65 -26.27
CA ALA A 59 -17.14 14.53 -25.76
C ALA A 59 -17.28 14.45 -24.23
N ALA A 60 -17.50 13.24 -23.71
CA ALA A 60 -17.36 12.97 -22.29
C ALA A 60 -15.94 13.37 -21.86
N ALA A 61 -15.81 14.30 -20.92
CA ALA A 61 -14.52 14.65 -20.34
C ALA A 61 -13.89 13.37 -19.76
N SER A 62 -12.84 12.86 -20.40
CA SER A 62 -12.13 11.69 -19.90
C SER A 62 -11.34 12.10 -18.67
N LEU A 63 -11.65 11.49 -17.52
CA LEU A 63 -10.88 11.72 -16.30
C LEU A 63 -9.41 11.33 -16.51
N PRO A 64 -8.46 12.10 -15.97
CA PRO A 64 -7.04 11.77 -16.10
C PRO A 64 -6.73 10.43 -15.43
N LYS A 65 -5.62 9.82 -15.81
CA LYS A 65 -5.12 8.63 -15.12
C LYS A 65 -4.66 9.02 -13.71
N PRO A 66 -5.15 8.38 -12.64
CA PRO A 66 -4.70 8.67 -11.28
C PRO A 66 -3.25 8.23 -11.08
N SER A 67 -2.53 8.95 -10.21
CA SER A 67 -1.24 8.53 -9.68
C SER A 67 -1.44 7.67 -8.44
N ILE A 68 -0.50 6.75 -8.22
CA ILE A 68 -0.47 5.85 -7.06
C ILE A 68 0.93 5.86 -6.46
N SER A 69 1.00 5.90 -5.14
CA SER A 69 2.24 5.80 -4.36
C SER A 69 2.02 4.94 -3.12
N MET A 70 3.12 4.50 -2.52
CA MET A 70 3.10 3.63 -1.34
C MET A 70 4.12 4.14 -0.32
N ASN A 71 3.75 4.11 0.95
CA ASN A 71 4.60 4.49 2.07
C ASN A 71 4.49 3.44 3.21
N PRO A 72 5.59 2.82 3.64
CA PRO A 72 6.94 2.93 3.08
C PRO A 72 7.03 2.42 1.64
N ALA A 73 7.97 2.95 0.86
CA ALA A 73 8.23 2.49 -0.50
C ALA A 73 9.22 1.32 -0.49
N GLY A 74 9.00 0.33 -1.37
CA GLY A 74 9.89 -0.81 -1.54
C GLY A 74 9.44 -2.06 -0.79
N GLU A 75 10.41 -2.75 -0.18
CA GLU A 75 10.19 -3.97 0.59
C GLU A 75 9.75 -3.63 2.02
N VAL A 76 8.70 -4.30 2.49
CA VAL A 76 8.06 -4.03 3.77
C VAL A 76 8.15 -5.26 4.66
N ASN A 77 8.41 -5.05 5.95
CA ASN A 77 8.49 -6.15 6.89
C ASN A 77 7.10 -6.74 7.19
N TRP A 78 7.03 -8.06 7.38
CA TRP A 78 5.80 -8.75 7.75
C TRP A 78 5.19 -8.16 9.03
N GLY A 79 3.88 -7.97 9.04
CA GLY A 79 3.13 -7.40 10.16
C GLY A 79 3.19 -5.88 10.27
N GLN A 80 3.94 -5.19 9.40
CA GLN A 80 3.99 -3.74 9.37
C GLN A 80 2.74 -3.14 8.70
N ASP A 81 2.47 -1.86 8.97
CA ASP A 81 1.40 -1.10 8.33
C ASP A 81 1.91 -0.33 7.10
N VAL A 82 1.10 -0.34 6.04
CA VAL A 82 1.44 0.33 4.76
C VAL A 82 0.30 1.25 4.35
N GLY A 83 0.63 2.49 3.99
CA GLY A 83 -0.28 3.42 3.35
C GLY A 83 -0.11 3.40 1.84
N ILE A 84 -1.17 3.12 1.10
CA ILE A 84 -1.21 3.26 -0.36
C ILE A 84 -2.06 4.50 -0.68
N THR A 85 -1.43 5.51 -1.29
CA THR A 85 -2.09 6.78 -1.61
C THR A 85 -2.36 6.87 -3.11
N CYS A 86 -3.59 7.23 -3.44
CA CYS A 86 -4.03 7.46 -4.81
C CYS A 86 -4.50 8.90 -4.96
N SER A 87 -4.03 9.55 -6.02
CA SER A 87 -4.28 10.98 -6.26
C SER A 87 -4.69 11.20 -7.72
N ILE A 88 -5.59 12.14 -7.95
CA ILE A 88 -6.11 12.47 -9.29
C ILE A 88 -5.88 13.95 -9.58
N SER A 89 -5.35 14.27 -10.76
CA SER A 89 -5.06 15.64 -11.20
C SER A 89 -6.30 16.30 -11.84
N THR A 90 -7.39 16.41 -11.09
CA THR A 90 -8.62 17.09 -11.51
C THR A 90 -8.91 18.32 -10.65
N GLN A 91 -9.66 19.28 -11.19
CA GLN A 91 -10.18 20.43 -10.43
C GLN A 91 -11.40 20.06 -9.58
N LEU A 92 -11.97 18.88 -9.82
CA LEU A 92 -13.11 18.37 -9.05
C LEU A 92 -12.66 17.94 -7.67
N LEU A 93 -13.36 18.41 -6.64
CA LEU A 93 -13.16 17.97 -5.28
C LEU A 93 -14.09 16.79 -4.97
N GLY A 94 -13.51 15.81 -4.31
CA GLY A 94 -14.19 14.62 -3.83
C GLY A 94 -14.47 13.55 -4.89
N GLY A 95 -14.90 12.39 -4.42
CA GLY A 95 -15.17 11.21 -5.25
C GLY A 95 -14.72 9.92 -4.55
N THR A 96 -14.85 8.81 -5.25
CA THR A 96 -14.53 7.48 -4.74
C THR A 96 -13.25 6.98 -5.40
N PHE A 97 -12.24 6.70 -4.58
CA PHE A 97 -11.04 5.99 -4.99
C PHE A 97 -11.25 4.50 -4.77
N ILE A 98 -10.74 3.70 -5.69
CA ILE A 98 -10.87 2.25 -5.69
C ILE A 98 -9.46 1.70 -5.80
N LEU A 99 -8.97 1.05 -4.75
CA LEU A 99 -7.73 0.30 -4.75
C LEU A 99 -8.04 -1.15 -5.08
N GLN A 100 -7.32 -1.72 -6.04
CA GLN A 100 -7.51 -3.11 -6.45
C GLN A 100 -6.17 -3.79 -6.72
N LYS A 101 -6.10 -5.07 -6.38
CA LYS A 101 -4.97 -5.92 -6.75
C LYS A 101 -5.16 -6.39 -8.19
N THR A 102 -4.09 -6.39 -8.97
CA THR A 102 -4.11 -6.89 -10.36
C THR A 102 -4.41 -8.38 -10.47
N SER A 103 -4.11 -9.13 -9.41
CA SER A 103 -4.36 -10.56 -9.27
C SER A 103 -5.26 -10.83 -8.07
N GLY A 104 -6.28 -11.68 -8.24
CA GLY A 104 -7.21 -12.04 -7.17
C GLY A 104 -8.43 -11.12 -7.10
N SER A 105 -9.11 -11.12 -5.95
CA SER A 105 -10.39 -10.42 -5.73
C SER A 105 -10.28 -9.21 -4.80
N PHE A 106 -9.08 -8.85 -4.34
CA PHE A 106 -8.90 -7.72 -3.43
C PHE A 106 -9.31 -6.42 -4.10
N ARG A 107 -10.30 -5.75 -3.51
CA ARG A 107 -10.80 -4.45 -3.94
C ARG A 107 -11.36 -3.69 -2.75
N GLU A 108 -10.91 -2.46 -2.58
CA GLU A 108 -11.30 -1.59 -1.48
C GLU A 108 -11.67 -0.22 -2.03
N ASN A 109 -12.73 0.38 -1.49
CA ASN A 109 -13.24 1.67 -1.95
C ASN A 109 -13.16 2.68 -0.81
N GLN A 110 -12.72 3.89 -1.10
CA GLN A 110 -12.65 4.97 -0.14
C GLN A 110 -13.12 6.27 -0.78
N THR A 111 -14.17 6.84 -0.21
CA THR A 111 -14.64 8.18 -0.58
C THR A 111 -13.78 9.23 0.11
N SER A 112 -13.32 10.21 -0.65
CA SER A 112 -12.62 11.38 -0.14
C SER A 112 -13.36 12.65 -0.54
N SER A 113 -13.20 13.72 0.24
CA SER A 113 -13.62 15.08 -0.13
C SER A 113 -12.52 15.84 -0.88
N THR A 114 -11.30 15.31 -0.93
CA THR A 114 -10.17 15.87 -1.65
C THR A 114 -9.93 15.12 -2.96
N ASN A 115 -8.86 15.48 -3.66
CA ASN A 115 -8.40 14.81 -4.88
C ASN A 115 -7.46 13.63 -4.59
N SER A 116 -7.40 13.15 -3.35
CA SER A 116 -6.60 11.99 -2.97
C SER A 116 -7.24 11.17 -1.85
N ALA A 117 -6.88 9.90 -1.77
CA ALA A 117 -7.26 9.00 -0.69
C ALA A 117 -6.08 8.09 -0.33
N THR A 118 -5.96 7.77 0.95
CA THR A 118 -4.94 6.84 1.46
C THR A 118 -5.61 5.64 2.11
N PHE A 119 -5.32 4.48 1.54
CA PHE A 119 -5.73 3.17 2.04
C PHE A 119 -4.67 2.66 3.01
N ASN A 120 -5.05 2.41 4.25
CA ASN A 120 -4.15 1.88 5.27
C ASN A 120 -4.32 0.38 5.37
N VAL A 121 -3.32 -0.36 4.88
CA VAL A 121 -3.25 -1.82 4.97
C VAL A 121 -2.51 -2.17 6.25
N HIS A 122 -3.27 -2.54 7.28
CA HIS A 122 -2.71 -2.92 8.57
C HIS A 122 -2.23 -4.37 8.59
N ARG A 123 -1.14 -4.62 9.31
CA ARG A 123 -0.56 -5.96 9.53
C ARG A 123 -0.41 -6.74 8.22
N VAL A 124 0.50 -6.29 7.37
CA VAL A 124 0.72 -6.94 6.06
C VAL A 124 1.22 -8.37 6.21
N ASP A 125 0.76 -9.26 5.32
CA ASP A 125 1.14 -10.68 5.26
C ASP A 125 1.34 -11.09 3.79
N PHE A 126 1.86 -12.29 3.54
CA PHE A 126 2.18 -12.73 2.18
C PHE A 126 0.96 -12.81 1.24
N ASP A 127 -0.27 -12.92 1.76
CA ASP A 127 -1.48 -12.94 0.93
C ASP A 127 -1.78 -11.56 0.33
N LYS A 128 -1.36 -10.50 1.04
CA LYS A 128 -1.43 -9.11 0.57
C LYS A 128 -0.29 -8.77 -0.40
N GLU A 129 0.72 -9.62 -0.58
CA GLU A 129 1.81 -9.34 -1.51
C GLU A 129 1.34 -9.28 -2.97
N GLY A 130 1.75 -8.26 -3.74
CA GLY A 130 1.44 -8.19 -5.17
C GLY A 130 1.38 -6.78 -5.75
N LEU A 131 0.79 -6.66 -6.94
CA LEU A 131 0.69 -5.41 -7.69
C LEU A 131 -0.69 -4.78 -7.50
N TYR A 132 -0.69 -3.52 -7.06
CA TYR A 132 -1.87 -2.72 -6.76
C TYR A 132 -2.05 -1.59 -7.77
N GLN A 133 -3.30 -1.32 -8.12
CA GLN A 133 -3.72 -0.25 -9.03
C GLN A 133 -4.89 0.51 -8.44
N CYS A 134 -5.01 1.77 -8.84
CA CYS A 134 -6.08 2.64 -8.44
C CYS A 134 -6.96 3.08 -9.60
N GLN A 135 -8.24 3.29 -9.28
CA GLN A 135 -9.21 3.91 -10.15
C GLN A 135 -9.96 4.99 -9.37
N TYR A 136 -10.32 6.08 -10.04
CA TYR A 136 -11.13 7.14 -9.47
C TYR A 136 -12.50 7.16 -10.15
N GLN A 137 -13.55 7.34 -9.34
CA GLN A 137 -14.93 7.47 -9.78
C GLN A 137 -15.55 8.73 -9.16
N THR A 138 -16.32 9.47 -9.96
CA THR A 138 -17.07 10.62 -9.46
C THR A 138 -18.36 10.80 -10.25
N MET A 139 -19.29 11.56 -9.66
CA MET A 139 -20.57 11.87 -10.28
C MET A 139 -20.57 13.34 -10.72
N ILE A 140 -20.78 13.59 -12.00
CA ILE A 140 -20.85 14.95 -12.57
C ILE A 140 -22.20 15.13 -13.23
N SER A 141 -23.02 16.05 -12.70
CA SER A 141 -24.37 16.34 -13.22
C SER A 141 -25.26 15.09 -13.36
N GLY A 142 -25.16 14.14 -12.41
CA GLY A 142 -25.95 12.91 -12.39
C GLY A 142 -25.41 11.76 -13.24
N LEU A 143 -24.27 11.94 -13.92
CA LEU A 143 -23.60 10.88 -14.68
C LEU A 143 -22.35 10.39 -13.94
N ASP A 144 -22.18 9.06 -13.91
CA ASP A 144 -21.00 8.42 -13.32
C ASP A 144 -19.83 8.41 -14.30
N PHE A 145 -18.70 8.97 -13.88
CA PHE A 145 -17.44 8.97 -14.61
C PHE A 145 -16.42 8.10 -13.89
N ARG A 146 -15.66 7.32 -14.67
CA ARG A 146 -14.56 6.49 -14.17
C ARG A 146 -13.28 6.82 -14.92
N SER A 147 -12.19 6.96 -14.18
CA SER A 147 -10.87 7.12 -14.77
C SER A 147 -10.35 5.80 -15.35
N PRO A 148 -9.34 5.85 -16.23
CA PRO A 148 -8.46 4.70 -16.47
C PRO A 148 -7.80 4.23 -15.18
N LEU A 149 -7.27 3.00 -15.18
CA LEU A 149 -6.45 2.47 -14.09
C LEU A 149 -5.09 3.18 -14.04
N SER A 150 -4.58 3.40 -12.82
CA SER A 150 -3.24 3.95 -12.57
C SER A 150 -2.12 3.03 -13.08
N ASN A 151 -0.87 3.47 -12.97
CA ASN A 151 0.26 2.54 -12.95
C ASN A 151 0.13 1.59 -11.75
N SER A 152 0.96 0.56 -11.70
CA SER A 152 0.97 -0.36 -10.56
C SER A 152 2.06 0.00 -9.56
N VAL A 153 1.81 -0.22 -8.27
CA VAL A 153 2.85 -0.31 -7.23
C VAL A 153 2.94 -1.73 -6.73
N ARG A 154 4.13 -2.21 -6.38
CA ARG A 154 4.34 -3.56 -5.87
C ARG A 154 4.54 -3.50 -4.35
N LEU A 155 3.65 -4.16 -3.62
CA LEU A 155 3.87 -4.50 -2.22
C LEU A 155 4.67 -5.81 -2.19
N SER A 156 5.92 -5.74 -1.71
CA SER A 156 6.79 -6.91 -1.51
C SER A 156 7.04 -7.05 -0.02
N ILE A 157 6.95 -8.27 0.51
CA ILE A 157 6.97 -8.51 1.95
C ILE A 157 8.16 -9.41 2.31
N SER A 158 8.95 -8.95 3.27
CA SER A 158 10.10 -9.68 3.82
C SER A 158 9.94 -9.95 5.30
N VAL A 159 10.80 -10.81 5.83
CA VAL A 159 10.90 -11.08 7.27
C VAL A 159 12.33 -10.80 7.68
N HIS A 160 12.52 -9.69 8.38
CA HIS A 160 13.80 -9.35 8.98
C HIS A 160 13.80 -9.72 10.46
N LEU A 161 14.74 -10.59 10.83
CA LEU A 161 15.01 -10.97 12.22
C LEU A 161 16.35 -10.37 12.64
N GLN A 162 16.39 -9.76 13.82
CA GLN A 162 17.64 -9.28 14.39
C GLN A 162 18.51 -10.44 14.87
N LYS A 163 19.83 -10.22 14.94
CA LYS A 163 20.73 -11.16 15.59
C LYS A 163 20.40 -11.21 17.09
N PRO A 164 20.12 -12.40 17.67
CA PRO A 164 19.83 -12.50 19.09
C PRO A 164 21.09 -12.22 19.94
N SER A 165 20.89 -11.95 21.22
CA SER A 165 21.93 -11.92 22.24
C SER A 165 21.97 -13.21 23.01
N ILE A 166 23.17 -13.62 23.41
CA ILE A 166 23.42 -14.78 24.26
C ILE A 166 24.16 -14.32 25.51
N SER A 167 23.79 -14.86 26.67
CA SER A 167 24.42 -14.55 27.95
C SER A 167 24.53 -15.80 28.82
N LEU A 168 25.49 -15.76 29.75
CA LEU A 168 25.78 -16.84 30.68
C LEU A 168 25.66 -16.32 32.12
N THR A 169 24.96 -17.06 32.97
CA THR A 169 24.80 -16.73 34.40
C THR A 169 24.95 -17.98 35.26
N SER A 170 25.42 -17.84 36.51
CA SER A 170 25.45 -18.91 37.52
C SER A 170 24.72 -18.40 38.75
N PRO A 171 23.53 -18.95 39.04
CA PRO A 171 22.83 -18.65 40.29
C PRO A 171 23.70 -18.92 41.53
N ASP A 172 24.57 -19.94 41.47
CA ASP A 172 25.38 -20.38 42.61
C ASP A 172 26.72 -19.62 42.76
N GLY A 173 26.94 -18.57 41.95
CA GLY A 173 28.19 -17.79 41.99
C GLY A 173 29.45 -18.54 41.49
N GLY A 174 29.29 -19.67 40.80
CA GLY A 174 30.40 -20.47 40.26
C GLY A 174 31.02 -19.94 38.96
N LEU A 175 30.60 -18.76 38.48
CA LEU A 175 31.15 -18.12 37.27
C LEU A 175 32.31 -17.18 37.59
N VAL A 176 33.40 -17.37 36.86
CA VAL A 176 34.51 -16.42 36.78
C VAL A 176 34.56 -15.88 35.35
N LEU A 177 34.27 -14.58 35.20
CA LEU A 177 34.38 -13.89 33.92
C LEU A 177 35.86 -13.54 33.68
N SER A 178 36.48 -14.17 32.68
CA SER A 178 37.80 -13.78 32.19
C SER A 178 37.67 -13.12 30.80
N PRO A 179 38.65 -12.31 30.37
CA PRO A 179 38.63 -11.69 29.05
C PRO A 179 38.61 -12.69 27.88
N GLU A 180 39.04 -13.93 28.12
CA GLU A 180 39.22 -14.96 27.09
C GLU A 180 38.12 -16.04 27.12
N ALA A 181 37.60 -16.39 28.30
CA ALA A 181 36.55 -17.40 28.45
C ALA A 181 35.72 -17.19 29.72
N SER A 182 34.47 -17.66 29.70
CA SER A 182 33.69 -17.77 30.93
C SER A 182 34.01 -19.09 31.61
N GLN A 183 34.60 -19.06 32.81
CA GLN A 183 34.93 -20.28 33.54
C GLN A 183 33.82 -20.63 34.52
N VAL A 184 33.28 -21.85 34.43
CA VAL A 184 32.29 -22.38 35.37
C VAL A 184 32.95 -23.43 36.27
N THR A 185 32.79 -23.27 37.58
CA THR A 185 33.29 -24.27 38.52
C THR A 185 32.52 -25.58 38.36
N ARG A 186 33.25 -26.70 38.25
CA ARG A 186 32.65 -28.03 38.15
C ARG A 186 31.71 -28.28 39.34
N GLY A 187 30.51 -28.77 39.06
CA GLY A 187 29.49 -29.02 40.08
C GLY A 187 28.55 -27.83 40.35
N SER A 188 28.87 -26.62 39.89
CA SER A 188 27.96 -25.46 39.96
C SER A 188 26.90 -25.53 38.86
N SER A 189 25.75 -24.88 39.10
CA SER A 189 24.77 -24.66 38.04
C SER A 189 25.13 -23.44 37.18
N PHE A 190 24.80 -23.53 35.90
CA PHE A 190 24.84 -22.38 35.01
C PHE A 190 23.65 -22.36 34.08
N VAL A 191 23.31 -21.17 33.59
CA VAL A 191 22.16 -20.92 32.73
C VAL A 191 22.63 -20.11 31.54
N ILE A 192 22.37 -20.63 30.34
CA ILE A 192 22.54 -19.90 29.09
C ILE A 192 21.20 -19.28 28.72
N THR A 193 21.15 -17.96 28.60
CA THR A 193 19.93 -17.24 28.22
C THR A 193 20.14 -16.57 26.88
N CYS A 194 19.23 -16.86 25.96
CA CYS A 194 19.16 -16.22 24.65
C CYS A 194 17.95 -15.29 24.60
N SER A 195 18.15 -14.10 24.06
CA SER A 195 17.12 -13.07 23.97
C SER A 195 17.19 -12.37 22.62
N ILE A 196 16.07 -11.84 22.16
CA ILE A 196 15.98 -11.12 20.90
C ILE A 196 15.05 -9.92 21.07
N ASN A 197 15.29 -8.84 20.33
CA ASN A 197 14.30 -7.79 20.17
C ASN A 197 13.53 -8.04 18.86
N SER A 198 12.42 -8.77 18.98
CA SER A 198 11.59 -9.20 17.84
C SER A 198 10.16 -8.75 18.04
N SER A 199 9.50 -8.28 16.99
CA SER A 199 8.06 -7.96 17.02
C SER A 199 7.18 -9.17 16.68
N TYR A 200 7.78 -10.32 16.33
CA TYR A 200 7.03 -11.51 15.93
C TYR A 200 6.67 -12.35 17.16
N PRO A 201 5.40 -12.78 17.28
CA PRO A 201 4.99 -13.67 18.36
C PRO A 201 5.50 -15.10 18.14
N ASP A 202 5.51 -15.89 19.22
CA ASP A 202 5.59 -17.35 19.18
C ASP A 202 6.83 -17.96 18.49
N GLY A 203 7.99 -17.32 18.65
CA GLY A 203 9.26 -17.90 18.18
C GLY A 203 9.89 -18.90 19.14
N HIS A 204 10.90 -19.61 18.64
CA HIS A 204 11.69 -20.57 19.40
C HIS A 204 13.18 -20.27 19.28
N PHE A 205 13.92 -20.45 20.37
CA PHE A 205 15.37 -20.42 20.37
C PHE A 205 15.93 -21.82 20.22
N PHE A 206 16.97 -21.94 19.39
CA PHE A 206 17.81 -23.11 19.26
C PHE A 206 19.18 -22.77 19.86
N LEU A 207 19.55 -23.47 20.93
CA LEU A 207 20.89 -23.46 21.49
C LEU A 207 21.72 -24.51 20.74
N ILE A 208 22.78 -24.06 20.11
CA ILE A 208 23.72 -24.87 19.34
C ILE A 208 24.99 -25.03 20.18
N PHE A 209 25.44 -26.28 20.36
CA PHE A 209 26.66 -26.59 21.09
C PHE A 209 27.71 -27.16 20.13
N SER A 210 28.81 -26.45 19.92
CA SER A 210 29.86 -26.81 18.93
C SER A 210 30.53 -28.16 19.21
N GLY A 211 30.44 -28.68 20.44
CA GLY A 211 30.98 -30.00 20.81
C GLY A 211 30.10 -31.18 20.40
N SER A 212 28.95 -30.97 19.76
CA SER A 212 28.04 -32.03 19.29
C SER A 212 27.11 -31.55 18.17
N SER A 213 26.37 -32.44 17.52
CA SER A 213 25.25 -32.05 16.64
C SER A 213 23.94 -31.81 17.41
N ILE A 214 23.99 -31.68 18.75
CA ILE A 214 22.80 -31.55 19.59
C ILE A 214 22.38 -30.08 19.63
N THR A 215 21.18 -29.83 19.12
CA THR A 215 20.46 -28.56 19.27
C THR A 215 19.37 -28.72 20.31
N SER A 216 19.38 -27.90 21.35
CA SER A 216 18.28 -27.82 22.32
C SER A 216 17.36 -26.68 21.92
N ASN A 217 16.04 -26.90 21.88
CA ASN A 217 15.09 -25.85 21.56
C ASN A 217 14.18 -25.51 22.74
N LYS A 218 13.79 -24.24 22.81
CA LYS A 218 12.79 -23.75 23.76
C LYS A 218 11.98 -22.63 23.12
N SER A 219 10.69 -22.59 23.42
CA SER A 219 9.85 -21.46 23.08
C SER A 219 10.33 -20.20 23.78
N ALA A 220 10.28 -19.08 23.07
CA ALA A 220 10.56 -17.78 23.65
C ALA A 220 9.41 -17.38 24.58
N VAL A 221 9.76 -17.02 25.81
CA VAL A 221 8.89 -16.40 26.80
C VAL A 221 9.41 -14.99 27.02
N ASP A 222 8.59 -13.98 26.74
CA ASP A 222 9.01 -12.57 26.76
C ASP A 222 10.30 -12.32 25.95
N HIS A 223 10.29 -12.80 24.70
CA HIS A 223 11.40 -12.66 23.76
C HIS A 223 12.74 -13.28 24.23
N SER A 224 12.69 -14.18 25.21
CA SER A 224 13.88 -14.84 25.76
C SER A 224 13.64 -16.33 26.04
N ALA A 225 14.70 -17.11 26.10
CA ALA A 225 14.66 -18.49 26.55
C ALA A 225 15.92 -18.84 27.34
N SER A 226 15.73 -19.50 28.49
CA SER A 226 16.80 -19.92 29.39
C SER A 226 16.99 -21.43 29.37
N PHE A 227 18.21 -21.87 29.11
CA PHE A 227 18.66 -23.25 29.08
C PHE A 227 19.45 -23.52 30.37
N ASN A 228 18.89 -24.38 31.22
CA ASN A 228 19.41 -24.62 32.56
C ASN A 228 20.32 -25.86 32.54
N PHE A 229 21.52 -25.71 33.11
CA PHE A 229 22.47 -26.78 33.35
C PHE A 229 22.69 -26.89 34.86
N PRO A 230 21.97 -27.77 35.55
CA PRO A 230 22.00 -27.85 37.01
C PRO A 230 23.38 -28.22 37.58
N VAL A 231 24.18 -28.98 36.83
CA VAL A 231 25.50 -29.45 37.25
C VAL A 231 26.47 -29.35 36.08
N ALA A 232 27.51 -28.51 36.23
CA ALA A 232 28.60 -28.39 35.26
C ALA A 232 29.51 -29.64 35.25
N GLU A 233 29.74 -30.19 34.07
CA GLU A 233 30.60 -31.36 33.80
C GLU A 233 31.49 -31.08 32.58
N TYR A 234 32.61 -31.80 32.42
CA TYR A 234 33.53 -31.62 31.28
C TYR A 234 32.86 -31.80 29.91
N LYS A 235 31.79 -32.60 29.82
CA LYS A 235 31.01 -32.78 28.58
C LYS A 235 30.25 -31.52 28.13
N HIS A 236 30.04 -30.57 29.05
CA HIS A 236 29.40 -29.29 28.78
C HIS A 236 30.40 -28.20 28.38
N GLN A 237 31.70 -28.51 28.32
CA GLN A 237 32.74 -27.55 27.93
C GLN A 237 32.75 -27.35 26.42
N GLY A 238 32.72 -26.09 25.96
CA GLY A 238 32.79 -25.75 24.54
C GLY A 238 32.05 -24.47 24.18
N ASN A 239 31.81 -24.29 22.89
CA ASN A 239 31.22 -23.07 22.35
C ASN A 239 29.71 -23.21 22.17
N TYR A 240 28.98 -22.24 22.68
CA TYR A 240 27.52 -22.17 22.59
C TYR A 240 27.10 -20.94 21.80
N SER A 241 26.13 -21.13 20.93
CA SER A 241 25.53 -20.08 20.11
C SER A 241 24.02 -20.27 20.03
N CYS A 242 23.33 -19.22 19.62
CA CYS A 242 21.87 -19.21 19.54
C CYS A 242 21.36 -18.77 18.17
N VAL A 243 20.28 -19.41 17.74
CA VAL A 243 19.48 -19.02 16.57
C VAL A 243 18.03 -18.89 17.02
N TYR A 244 17.32 -17.89 16.51
CA TYR A 244 15.90 -17.70 16.73
C TYR A 244 15.11 -18.04 15.46
N GLU A 245 14.10 -18.89 15.58
CA GLU A 245 13.21 -19.31 14.50
C GLU A 245 11.78 -18.82 14.77
N VAL A 246 11.12 -18.29 13.75
CA VAL A 246 9.68 -18.01 13.76
C VAL A 246 9.01 -18.68 12.57
N THR A 247 7.75 -19.06 12.75
CA THR A 247 6.92 -19.60 11.66
C THR A 247 5.83 -18.60 11.32
N LEU A 248 5.89 -18.03 10.11
CA LEU A 248 4.93 -17.05 9.59
C LEU A 248 4.28 -17.59 8.32
N SER A 249 2.95 -17.65 8.28
CA SER A 249 2.16 -18.18 7.15
C SER A 249 2.71 -19.52 6.62
N THR A 250 2.98 -20.47 7.53
CA THR A 250 3.54 -21.81 7.28
C THR A 250 5.01 -21.88 6.86
N ARG A 251 5.70 -20.75 6.72
CA ARG A 251 7.12 -20.67 6.37
C ARG A 251 7.96 -20.39 7.60
N LYS A 252 9.14 -21.02 7.69
CA LYS A 252 10.11 -20.83 8.77
C LYS A 252 11.14 -19.79 8.38
N PHE A 253 11.46 -18.92 9.32
CA PHE A 253 12.47 -17.88 9.17
C PHE A 253 13.42 -17.92 10.35
N ASN A 254 14.72 -17.92 10.06
CA ASN A 254 15.77 -18.00 11.05
C ASN A 254 16.54 -16.69 11.12
N SER A 255 16.90 -16.28 12.34
CA SER A 255 17.89 -15.23 12.55
C SER A 255 19.27 -15.74 12.12
N THR A 256 20.22 -14.80 12.00
CA THR A 256 21.63 -15.16 12.02
C THR A 256 22.00 -15.74 13.39
N GLU A 257 22.99 -16.63 13.41
CA GLU A 257 23.56 -17.20 14.63
C GLU A 257 24.30 -16.13 15.46
N THR A 258 24.22 -16.22 16.79
CA THR A 258 24.96 -15.34 17.71
C THR A 258 26.47 -15.53 17.57
N GLU A 259 27.26 -14.55 18.05
CA GLU A 259 28.64 -14.86 18.40
C GLU A 259 28.64 -15.93 19.49
N SER A 260 29.60 -16.86 19.42
CA SER A 260 29.65 -17.97 20.37
C SER A 260 30.22 -17.53 21.71
N ILE A 261 29.64 -18.01 22.81
CA ILE A 261 30.24 -17.93 24.14
C ILE A 261 30.95 -19.24 24.46
N SER A 262 32.15 -19.15 25.00
CA SER A 262 32.91 -20.32 25.47
C SER A 262 32.71 -20.53 26.97
N VAL A 263 32.34 -21.76 27.32
CA VAL A 263 32.09 -22.26 28.68
C VAL A 263 33.07 -23.39 29.00
#